data_AF-A0A1E5HAC8-F1
#
_entry.id   AF-A0A1E5HAC8-F1
#
_cell.length_a   1.000
_cell.length_b   1.000
_cell.length_c   1.000
_cell.angle_alpha   90.00
_cell.angle_beta   90.00
_cell.angle_gamma   90.00
#
_symmetry.space_group_name_H-M   'P 1'
#
loop_
_entity.id
_entity.type
_entity.pdbx_description
1 polymer ?
#
loop_
_entity_poly.entity_id
_entity_poly.type
_entity_poly.pdbx_seq_one_letter_code
_entity_poly.pdbx_strand_id
1 'polypeptide(L)'
;MTSDYDNLAQEFLAGLVPEERTKLYNDLLALEEVHKLNQYSSYYTFKNLKRALHRHSERRKRTFRYLNKFNNELVIHQIHEQHFFKNNYCIHVYFNSQECNYLFIDHLLSMLKAPVKAPMRNFQELTV
;
A
#
# COMPACT_ATOMS: atom_id res chain seq x y z
N MET A 1 -0.17 -2.91 19.63
CA MET A 1 -0.61 -2.02 18.53
C MET A 1 0.33 -2.14 17.33
N THR A 2 1.65 -1.92 17.43
CA THR A 2 2.59 -2.18 16.30
C THR A 2 2.83 -3.67 16.06
N SER A 3 2.95 -4.45 17.14
CA SER A 3 3.12 -5.92 17.09
C SER A 3 2.01 -6.67 16.35
N ASP A 4 0.81 -6.10 16.32
CA ASP A 4 -0.36 -6.75 15.73
C ASP A 4 -0.29 -6.66 14.20
N TYR A 5 0.25 -5.56 13.67
CA TYR A 5 0.47 -5.38 12.23
C TYR A 5 1.61 -6.22 11.69
N ASP A 6 2.66 -6.49 12.47
CA ASP A 6 3.74 -7.40 12.08
C ASP A 6 3.20 -8.82 11.82
N ASN A 7 2.37 -9.34 12.74
CA ASN A 7 1.78 -10.66 12.60
C ASN A 7 0.83 -10.75 11.40
N LEU A 8 -0.04 -9.74 11.22
CA LEU A 8 -0.96 -9.67 10.08
C LEU A 8 -0.23 -9.56 8.75
N ALA A 9 0.84 -8.77 8.69
CA ALA A 9 1.67 -8.63 7.50
C ALA A 9 2.37 -9.96 7.17
N GLN A 10 2.92 -10.64 8.17
CA GLN A 10 3.55 -11.94 7.99
C GLN A 10 2.57 -12.99 7.45
N GLU A 11 1.39 -13.09 8.06
CA GLU A 11 0.35 -14.04 7.67
C GLU A 11 -0.15 -13.76 6.25
N PHE A 12 -0.39 -12.49 5.92
CA PHE A 12 -0.82 -12.09 4.58
C PHE A 12 0.22 -12.47 3.52
N LEU A 13 1.49 -12.12 3.75
CA LEU A 13 2.59 -12.39 2.83
C LEU A 13 2.91 -13.88 2.68
N ALA A 14 2.68 -14.69 3.71
CA ALA A 14 2.82 -16.15 3.63
C ALA A 14 1.83 -16.80 2.65
N GLY A 15 0.67 -16.16 2.43
CA GLY A 15 -0.35 -16.64 1.51
C GLY A 15 -0.18 -16.20 0.06
N LEU A 16 0.81 -15.38 -0.27
CA LEU A 16 1.05 -14.85 -1.63
C LEU A 16 2.02 -15.74 -2.40
N VAL A 17 1.79 -15.91 -3.71
CA VAL A 17 2.80 -16.49 -4.59
C VAL A 17 3.94 -15.51 -4.88
N PRO A 18 5.14 -15.97 -5.27
CA PRO A 18 6.29 -15.10 -5.53
C PRO A 18 6.02 -13.97 -6.52
N GLU A 19 5.22 -14.23 -7.55
CA GLU A 19 4.83 -13.24 -8.56
C GLU A 19 3.94 -12.15 -7.96
N GLU A 20 2.94 -12.54 -7.17
CA GLU A 20 2.05 -11.62 -6.45
C GLU A 20 2.81 -10.80 -5.41
N ARG A 21 3.78 -11.42 -4.73
CA ARG A 21 4.65 -10.76 -3.76
C ARG A 21 5.52 -9.69 -4.43
N THR A 22 6.06 -9.98 -5.60
CA THR A 22 6.85 -9.02 -6.40
C THR A 22 5.98 -7.87 -6.91
N LYS A 23 4.78 -8.19 -7.41
CA LYS A 23 3.80 -7.19 -7.85
C LYS A 23 3.39 -6.26 -6.70
N LEU A 24 3.00 -6.85 -5.56
CA LEU A 24 2.66 -6.11 -4.34
C LEU A 24 3.82 -5.20 -3.93
N TYR A 25 5.05 -5.72 -3.90
CA TYR A 25 6.22 -4.94 -3.55
C TYR A 25 6.40 -3.70 -4.42
N ASN A 26 6.35 -3.87 -5.75
CA ASN A 26 6.48 -2.75 -6.69
C ASN A 26 5.34 -1.73 -6.54
N ASP A 27 4.10 -2.20 -6.37
CA ASP A 27 2.95 -1.33 -6.16
C ASP A 27 3.06 -0.54 -4.84
N LEU A 28 3.55 -1.18 -3.77
CA LEU A 28 3.76 -0.52 -2.48
C LEU A 28 4.93 0.48 -2.52
N LEU A 29 6.00 0.22 -3.29
CA LEU A 29 7.07 1.20 -3.50
C LEU A 29 6.54 2.45 -4.22
N ALA A 30 5.77 2.26 -5.29
CA ALA A 30 5.15 3.38 -6.00
C ALA A 30 4.17 4.15 -5.09
N LEU A 31 3.43 3.44 -4.23
CA LEU A 31 2.54 4.04 -3.23
C LEU A 31 3.31 4.89 -2.21
N GLU A 32 4.46 4.39 -1.72
CA GLU A 32 5.34 5.08 -0.76
C GLU A 32 5.89 6.39 -1.35
N GLU A 33 6.35 6.37 -2.59
CA GLU A 33 6.84 7.57 -3.29
C GLU A 33 5.74 8.62 -3.46
N VAL A 34 4.55 8.20 -3.92
CA VAL A 34 3.41 9.10 -4.06
C VAL A 34 2.98 9.65 -2.70
N HIS A 35 2.99 8.83 -1.64
CA HIS A 35 2.66 9.31 -0.30
C HIS A 35 3.65 10.37 0.18
N LYS A 36 4.96 10.12 0.05
CA LYS A 36 6.02 11.08 0.43
C LYS A 36 5.89 12.41 -0.31
N LEU A 37 5.60 12.39 -1.61
CA LEU A 37 5.42 13.60 -2.41
C LEU A 37 4.18 14.40 -2.01
N ASN A 38 3.11 13.73 -1.59
CA ASN A 38 1.82 14.34 -1.29
C ASN A 38 1.59 14.64 0.21
N GLN A 39 2.36 14.05 1.13
CA GLN A 39 2.22 14.22 2.58
C GLN A 39 2.42 15.67 3.04
N TYR A 40 3.19 16.47 2.28
CA TYR A 40 3.51 17.86 2.62
C TYR A 40 2.94 18.91 1.66
N SER A 41 2.15 18.49 0.67
CA SER A 41 1.81 19.37 -0.45
C SER A 41 0.30 19.61 -0.59
N SER A 42 -0.16 20.72 -0.01
CA SER A 42 -1.43 21.34 -0.40
C SER A 42 -1.18 22.27 -1.58
N TYR A 43 -1.43 21.81 -2.80
CA TYR A 43 -1.30 22.66 -3.98
C TYR A 43 -2.54 23.52 -4.18
N TYR A 44 -2.40 24.84 -4.07
CA TYR A 44 -3.41 25.80 -4.51
C TYR A 44 -3.27 26.02 -6.02
N THR A 45 -4.18 25.46 -6.81
CA THR A 45 -4.15 25.61 -8.27
C THR A 45 -4.96 26.83 -8.72
N PHE A 46 -4.37 28.03 -8.66
CA PHE A 46 -5.01 29.29 -9.11
C PHE A 46 -5.22 29.39 -10.64
N LYS A 47 -4.83 28.39 -11.44
CA LYS A 47 -4.82 28.47 -12.91
C LYS A 47 -6.21 28.50 -13.58
N ASN A 48 -7.30 28.37 -12.82
CA ASN A 48 -8.64 28.12 -13.36
C ASN A 48 -9.73 29.04 -12.78
N LEU A 49 -9.40 30.29 -12.42
CA LEU A 49 -10.38 31.27 -11.93
C LEU A 49 -11.55 31.49 -12.92
N LYS A 50 -11.33 31.27 -14.23
CA LYS A 50 -12.37 31.35 -15.27
C LYS A 50 -13.35 30.16 -15.33
N ARG A 51 -13.11 29.06 -14.61
CA ARG A 51 -13.97 27.86 -14.58
C ARG A 51 -14.83 27.74 -13.32
N ALA A 52 -14.89 28.78 -12.49
CA ALA A 52 -15.56 28.78 -11.19
C ALA A 52 -17.09 28.58 -11.25
N LEU A 53 -17.72 28.65 -12.43
CA LEU A 53 -19.18 28.56 -12.60
C LEU A 53 -19.74 27.13 -12.83
N HIS A 54 -18.90 26.09 -12.98
CA HIS A 54 -19.37 24.75 -13.37
C HIS A 54 -18.76 23.55 -12.60
N ARG A 55 -18.21 23.74 -11.41
CA ARG A 55 -17.32 22.72 -10.80
C ARG A 55 -18.05 21.61 -10.03
N HIS A 56 -18.30 20.52 -10.73
CA HIS A 56 -18.25 19.18 -10.13
C HIS A 56 -16.84 18.92 -9.59
N SER A 57 -16.73 18.39 -8.37
CA SER A 57 -15.49 17.87 -7.80
C SER A 57 -14.97 16.72 -8.67
N GLU A 58 -13.77 16.84 -9.24
CA GLU A 58 -13.12 15.72 -9.90
C GLU A 58 -12.47 14.84 -8.84
N ARG A 59 -13.01 13.64 -8.65
CA ARG A 59 -12.51 12.63 -7.70
C ARG A 59 -11.88 11.49 -8.50
N ARG A 60 -10.55 11.40 -8.49
CA ARG A 60 -9.85 10.25 -9.07
C ARG A 60 -9.54 9.25 -7.95
N LYS A 61 -10.22 8.11 -7.99
CA LYS A 61 -9.98 6.99 -7.08
C LYS A 61 -9.23 5.89 -7.83
N ARG A 62 -8.04 5.52 -7.36
CA ARG A 62 -7.35 4.29 -7.78
C ARG A 62 -7.46 3.28 -6.65
N THR A 63 -7.82 2.05 -6.99
CA THR A 63 -7.97 0.96 -6.01
C THR A 63 -7.03 -0.16 -6.37
N PHE A 64 -6.19 -0.56 -5.42
CA PHE A 64 -5.43 -1.79 -5.48
C PHE A 64 -6.15 -2.83 -4.63
N ARG A 65 -6.30 -4.03 -5.17
CA ARG A 65 -6.95 -5.14 -4.48
C ARG A 65 -6.07 -6.36 -4.64
N TYR A 66 -5.73 -6.97 -3.51
CA TYR A 66 -4.96 -8.19 -3.45
C TYR A 66 -5.75 -9.20 -2.62
N LEU A 67 -5.77 -10.44 -3.08
CA LEU A 67 -6.38 -11.56 -2.39
C LEU A 67 -5.32 -12.66 -2.31
N ASN A 68 -5.10 -13.21 -1.12
CA ASN A 68 -4.14 -14.29 -0.95
C ASN A 68 -4.84 -15.66 -0.95
N LYS A 69 -4.05 -16.75 -0.86
CA LYS A 69 -4.57 -18.13 -0.82
C LYS A 69 -5.41 -18.45 0.41
N PHE A 70 -5.28 -17.68 1.48
CA PHE A 70 -6.08 -17.82 2.70
C PHE A 70 -7.37 -17.00 2.65
N ASN A 71 -7.70 -16.43 1.48
CA ASN A 71 -8.83 -15.55 1.28
C ASN A 71 -8.76 -14.27 2.12
N ASN A 72 -7.56 -13.90 2.59
CA ASN A 72 -7.31 -12.60 3.19
C ASN A 72 -7.20 -11.56 2.08
N GLU A 73 -7.90 -10.45 2.28
CA GLU A 73 -8.01 -9.37 1.31
C GLU A 73 -7.32 -8.11 1.81
N LEU A 74 -6.46 -7.54 0.96
CA LEU A 74 -5.88 -6.22 1.15
C LEU A 74 -6.42 -5.28 0.07
N VAL A 75 -7.08 -4.22 0.50
CA VAL A 75 -7.58 -3.16 -0.38
C VAL A 75 -6.92 -1.83 -0.02
N ILE A 76 -6.34 -1.17 -1.02
CA ILE A 76 -5.73 0.15 -0.86
C ILE A 76 -6.45 1.11 -1.79
N HIS A 77 -7.02 2.16 -1.21
CA HIS A 77 -7.66 3.25 -1.93
C HIS A 77 -6.75 4.47 -1.94
N GLN A 78 -6.28 4.86 -3.11
CA GLN A 78 -5.70 6.17 -3.35
C GLN A 78 -6.81 7.10 -3.83
N ILE A 79 -7.05 8.18 -3.08
CA ILE A 79 -8.10 9.14 -3.38
C ILE A 79 -7.44 10.50 -3.61
N HIS A 80 -7.63 11.04 -4.80
CA HIS A 80 -7.32 12.43 -5.12
C HIS A 80 -8.63 13.20 -5.24
N GLU A 81 -8.82 14.17 -4.37
CA GLU A 81 -9.98 15.07 -4.40
C GLU A 81 -9.53 16.48 -4.74
N GLN A 82 -10.11 17.05 -5.78
CA GLN A 82 -9.95 18.47 -6.09
C GLN A 82 -11.16 19.24 -5.54
N HIS A 83 -10.98 19.94 -4.41
CA HIS A 83 -12.02 20.76 -3.79
C HIS A 83 -11.73 22.25 -3.98
N PHE A 84 -12.57 22.93 -4.77
CA PHE A 84 -12.50 24.34 -5.18
C PHE A 84 -11.18 24.82 -5.80
N PHE A 85 -10.05 24.72 -5.10
CA PHE A 85 -8.69 25.00 -5.58
C PHE A 85 -7.60 24.16 -4.87
N LYS A 86 -8.00 23.29 -3.93
CA LYS A 86 -7.14 22.48 -3.10
C LYS A 86 -7.20 21.03 -3.55
N ASN A 87 -6.04 20.47 -3.86
CA ASN A 87 -5.90 19.03 -4.07
C ASN A 87 -5.66 18.38 -2.71
N ASN A 88 -6.54 17.48 -2.31
CA ASN A 88 -6.36 16.61 -1.15
C ASN A 88 -5.99 15.21 -1.66
N TYR A 89 -4.91 14.65 -1.11
CA TYR A 89 -4.53 13.26 -1.34
C TYR A 89 -4.72 12.48 -0.04
N CYS A 90 -5.42 11.35 -0.13
CA CYS A 90 -5.62 10.45 0.99
C CYS A 90 -5.41 9.00 0.55
N ILE A 91 -4.87 8.19 1.46
CA ILE A 91 -4.74 6.75 1.30
C ILE A 91 -5.57 6.10 2.40
N HIS A 92 -6.51 5.24 2.01
CA HIS A 92 -7.19 4.35 2.95
C HIS A 92 -6.74 2.92 2.71
N VAL A 93 -6.46 2.21 3.79
CA VAL A 93 -6.00 0.82 3.76
C VAL A 93 -7.03 -0.03 4.48
N TYR A 94 -7.47 -1.11 3.86
CA TYR A 94 -8.38 -2.07 4.44
C TYR A 94 -7.79 -3.46 4.37
N PHE A 95 -7.84 -4.17 5.49
CA PHE A 95 -7.47 -5.58 5.59
C PHE A 95 -8.70 -6.36 6.05
N ASN A 96 -9.16 -7.33 5.26
CA ASN A 96 -10.37 -8.11 5.55
C ASN A 96 -11.59 -7.23 5.91
N SER A 97 -11.82 -6.18 5.12
CA SER A 97 -12.87 -5.15 5.35
C SER A 97 -12.70 -4.29 6.61
N GLN A 98 -11.61 -4.42 7.35
CA GLN A 98 -11.29 -3.56 8.50
C GLN A 98 -10.31 -2.45 8.09
N GLU A 99 -10.64 -1.21 8.44
CA GLU A 99 -9.75 -0.07 8.18
C GLU A 99 -8.48 -0.18 9.03
N CYS A 100 -7.33 -0.07 8.37
CA CYS A 100 -6.01 -0.16 8.96
C CYS A 100 -5.26 1.15 8.78
N ASN A 101 -4.38 1.46 9.73
CA ASN A 101 -3.49 2.60 9.59
C ASN A 101 -2.49 2.36 8.45
N TYR A 102 -2.03 3.43 7.80
CA TYR A 102 -0.94 3.39 6.81
C TYR A 102 0.32 2.70 7.35
N LEU A 103 0.56 2.70 8.67
CA LEU A 103 1.63 1.91 9.32
C LEU A 103 1.65 0.44 8.85
N PHE A 104 0.49 -0.15 8.56
CA PHE A 104 0.42 -1.52 8.03
C PHE A 104 1.17 -1.68 6.68
N ILE A 105 1.14 -0.64 5.83
CA ILE A 105 1.90 -0.60 4.57
C ILE A 105 3.40 -0.55 4.84
N ASP A 106 3.84 0.22 5.83
CA ASP A 106 5.25 0.30 6.22
C ASP A 106 5.76 -1.06 6.74
N HIS A 107 4.94 -1.78 7.52
CA HIS A 107 5.23 -3.13 7.98
C HIS A 107 5.33 -4.13 6.81
N LEU A 108 4.38 -4.12 5.88
CA LEU A 108 4.43 -4.94 4.67
C LEU A 108 5.69 -4.67 3.84
N LEU A 109 6.03 -3.39 3.61
CA LEU A 109 7.23 -2.99 2.88
C LEU A 109 8.51 -3.45 3.60
N SER A 110 8.58 -3.31 4.93
CA SER A 110 9.73 -3.77 5.72
C SER A 110 9.95 -5.28 5.57
N MET A 111 8.88 -6.08 5.67
CA MET A 111 8.95 -7.54 5.53
C MET A 111 9.24 -8.01 4.09
N LEU A 112 8.86 -7.22 3.09
CA LEU A 112 9.20 -7.47 1.68
C LEU A 112 10.65 -7.09 1.35
N LYS A 113 11.20 -6.04 2.02
CA LYS A 113 12.60 -5.62 1.91
C LYS A 113 13.56 -6.59 2.62
N ALA A 114 13.11 -7.25 3.69
CA ALA A 114 13.91 -8.24 4.38
C ALA A 114 14.20 -9.45 3.45
N PRO A 115 15.47 -9.87 3.28
CA PRO A 115 15.78 -11.05 2.51
C PRO A 115 15.06 -12.24 3.15
N VAL A 116 14.30 -12.99 2.35
CA VAL A 116 13.73 -14.28 2.78
C VAL A 116 14.92 -15.11 3.22
N LYS A 117 15.11 -15.29 4.53
CA LYS A 117 16.11 -16.22 5.04
C LYS A 117 15.71 -17.58 4.48
N ALA A 118 16.41 -18.02 3.45
CA ALA A 118 16.26 -19.37 2.93
C ALA A 118 16.41 -20.33 4.12
N PRO A 119 15.55 -21.35 4.25
CA PRO A 119 15.81 -22.39 5.24
C PRO A 119 17.20 -22.93 4.93
N MET A 120 18.12 -22.78 5.88
CA MET A 120 19.46 -23.37 5.80
C MET A 120 19.25 -24.85 5.53
N ARG A 121 19.57 -25.29 4.30
CA ARG A 121 19.66 -26.71 3.99
C ARG A 121 20.77 -27.24 4.89
N ASN A 122 20.40 -27.97 5.93
CA ASN A 122 21.34 -28.75 6.72
C ASN A 122 21.99 -29.74 5.74
N PHE A 123 23.22 -29.45 5.32
CA PHE A 123 24.06 -30.44 4.68
C PHE A 123 24.39 -31.47 5.76
N GLN A 124 23.66 -32.58 5.77
CA GLN A 124 24.09 -33.77 6.49
C GLN A 124 25.37 -34.25 5.78
N GLU A 125 26.50 -34.07 6.45
CA GLU A 125 27.78 -34.62 6.03
C GLU A 125 27.62 -36.14 5.83
N LEU A 126 27.88 -36.60 4.61
CA LEU A 126 28.06 -38.00 4.30
C LEU A 126 29.36 -38.46 4.98
N THR A 127 29.23 -39.13 6.13
CA THR A 127 30.31 -39.94 6.71
C THR A 127 30.63 -41.10 5.75
N VAL A 128 31.88 -41.14 5.28
CA VAL A 128 32.54 -42.31 4.67
C VAL A 128 33.41 -42.96 5.72
#